data_AF-A0A952IC28-F1
#
_entry.id   AF-A0A952IC28-F1
#
_cell.length_a   1.000
_cell.length_b   1.000
_cell.length_c   1.000
_cell.angle_alpha   90.00
_cell.angle_beta   90.00
_cell.angle_gamma   90.00
#
_symmetry.space_group_name_H-M   'P 1'
#
loop_
_entity.id
_entity.type
_entity.pdbx_description
1 polymer ?
#
loop_
_entity_poly.entity_id
_entity_poly.type
_entity_poly.pdbx_seq_one_letter_code
_entity_poly.pdbx_strand_id
1 'polypeptide(L)' 'MLTEENKLSKIIVVGDRVLIKPKTPTDKTKSGLFLPPGVQEKEKIQSGYVIKVGPGYPLPPPSDEFEEPWKVNNEK' A
#
# COMPACT_ATOMS: atom_id res chain seq x y z
N MET A 1 -26.79 -2.74 -9.65
CA MET A 1 -25.81 -3.78 -10.04
C MET A 1 -24.53 -3.55 -9.23
N LEU A 2 -23.91 -4.59 -8.67
CA LEU A 2 -22.63 -4.45 -7.96
C LEU A 2 -21.48 -4.46 -8.98
N THR A 3 -20.78 -3.34 -9.13
CA THR A 3 -19.48 -3.27 -9.83
C THR A 3 -18.34 -3.63 -8.87
N GLU A 4 -17.19 -4.08 -9.38
CA GLU A 4 -16.02 -4.42 -8.53
C GLU A 4 -15.58 -3.24 -7.65
N GLU A 5 -15.67 -2.03 -8.19
CA GLU A 5 -15.41 -0.77 -7.49
C GLU A 5 -16.35 -0.57 -6.30
N ASN A 6 -17.64 -0.89 -6.46
CA ASN A 6 -18.65 -0.82 -5.39
C ASN A 6 -18.51 -1.92 -4.33
N LYS A 7 -17.80 -3.01 -4.63
CA LYS A 7 -17.53 -4.08 -3.66
C LYS A 7 -16.38 -3.70 -2.72
N LEU A 8 -15.35 -3.04 -3.27
CA LEU A 8 -14.17 -2.61 -2.53
C LEU A 8 -14.46 -1.38 -1.65
N SER A 9 -15.42 -0.52 -2.04
CA SER A 9 -15.79 0.68 -1.28
C SER A 9 -16.34 0.37 0.12
N LYS A 10 -16.95 -0.80 0.32
CA LYS A 10 -17.48 -1.26 1.61
C LYS A 10 -16.40 -1.86 2.55
N ILE A 11 -15.17 -2.02 2.08
CA ILE A 11 -14.09 -2.59 2.89
C ILE A 11 -13.43 -1.49 3.73
N ILE A 12 -13.38 -1.70 5.05
CA ILE A 12 -12.68 -0.83 5.99
C ILE A 12 -11.35 -1.47 6.34
N VAL A 13 -10.26 -0.74 6.11
CA VAL A 13 -8.91 -1.19 6.45
C VAL A 13 -8.59 -0.66 7.85
N VAL A 14 -8.10 -1.53 8.73
CA VAL A 14 -7.88 -1.24 10.16
C VAL A 14 -6.41 -1.47 10.50
N GLY A 15 -5.86 -0.64 11.40
CA GLY A 15 -4.46 -0.69 11.81
C GLY A 15 -3.48 -0.29 10.70
N ASP A 16 -2.26 -0.83 10.75
CA ASP A 16 -1.25 -0.65 9.70
C ASP A 16 -1.38 -1.75 8.64
N ARG A 17 -2.38 -1.59 7.76
CA ARG A 17 -2.65 -2.52 6.67
C ARG A 17 -2.93 -1.77 5.39
N VAL A 18 -2.66 -2.42 4.27
CA VAL A 18 -2.87 -1.86 2.94
C VAL A 18 -3.74 -2.81 2.13
N LEU A 19 -4.80 -2.29 1.53
CA LEU A 19 -5.63 -2.99 0.57
C LEU A 19 -5.06 -2.80 -0.83
N ILE A 20 -4.65 -3.90 -1.46
CA ILE A 20 -3.98 -3.90 -2.77
C ILE A 20 -4.88 -4.59 -3.80
N LYS A 21 -5.05 -3.97 -4.97
CA LYS A 21 -5.62 -4.60 -6.17
C LYS A 21 -4.51 -5.35 -6.90
N PRO A 22 -4.52 -6.69 -6.95
CA PRO A 22 -3.49 -7.45 -7.66
C PRO A 22 -3.44 -7.04 -9.14
N LYS A 23 -2.23 -6.87 -9.66
CA LYS A 23 -2.01 -6.71 -11.10
C LYS A 23 -2.11 -8.08 -11.76
N THR A 24 -2.74 -8.13 -12.94
CA THR A 24 -2.79 -9.35 -13.74
C THR A 24 -1.37 -9.83 -14.04
N PRO A 25 -1.03 -11.11 -13.78
CA PRO A 25 0.28 -11.65 -14.12
C PRO A 25 0.50 -11.55 -15.62
N THR A 26 1.73 -11.29 -16.04
CA THR A 26 2.08 -11.23 -17.46
C THR A 26 2.30 -12.65 -17.98
N ASP A 27 1.79 -12.94 -19.18
CA ASP A 27 2.00 -14.24 -19.84
C ASP A 27 3.38 -14.35 -20.50
N LYS A 28 4.10 -13.22 -20.59
CA LYS A 28 5.44 -13.14 -21.20
C LYS A 28 6.47 -12.61 -20.21
N THR A 29 7.66 -13.21 -20.18
CA THR A 29 8.83 -12.66 -19.50
C THR A 29 9.22 -11.31 -20.10
N LYS A 30 10.04 -10.52 -19.39
CA LYS A 30 10.59 -9.25 -19.90
C LYS A 30 11.34 -9.42 -21.24
N SER A 31 11.89 -10.60 -21.50
CA SER A 31 12.58 -10.96 -22.74
C SER A 31 11.66 -11.51 -23.84
N GLY A 32 10.36 -11.66 -23.59
CA GLY A 32 9.36 -12.05 -24.59
C GLY A 32 9.06 -13.54 -24.68
N LEU A 33 9.57 -14.38 -23.76
CA LEU A 33 9.21 -15.79 -23.71
C LEU A 33 7.85 -15.98 -23.05
N PHE A 34 7.00 -16.82 -23.62
CA PHE A 34 5.75 -17.22 -22.99
C PHE A 34 6.01 -18.13 -21.79
N LEU A 35 5.31 -17.84 -20.69
CA LEU A 35 5.39 -18.60 -19.46
C LEU A 35 4.42 -19.80 -19.53
N PRO A 36 4.87 -21.02 -19.20
CA PRO A 36 3.98 -22.18 -19.14
C PRO A 36 3.01 -22.07 -17.94
N PRO A 37 1.82 -22.70 -18.04
CA PRO A 37 0.84 -22.70 -16.96
C PRO A 37 1.47 -23.32 -15.70
N GLY A 38 1.45 -22.58 -14.60
CA GLY A 38 2.03 -22.99 -13.31
C GLY A 38 3.31 -22.24 -12.87
N VAL A 39 4.00 -21.55 -13.78
CA VAL A 39 5.16 -20.70 -13.39
C VAL A 39 4.69 -19.40 -12.73
N GLN A 40 3.58 -18.84 -13.19
CA GLN A 40 2.96 -17.63 -12.62
C GLN A 40 2.58 -17.80 -11.14
N GLU A 41 2.29 -19.02 -10.70
CA GLU A 41 1.88 -19.32 -9.32
C GLU A 41 3.07 -19.52 -8.37
N LYS A 42 4.25 -19.85 -8.91
CA LYS A 42 5.51 -19.95 -8.15
C LYS A 42 6.14 -18.58 -7.92
N GLU A 43 6.05 -17.68 -8.90
CA GLU A 43 6.40 -16.26 -8.75
C GLU A 43 5.19 -15.46 -8.20
N LYS A 44 4.71 -15.79 -7.00
CA LYS A 44 3.71 -14.99 -6.27
C LYS A 44 4.30 -13.66 -5.80
N ILE A 45 4.79 -12.85 -6.73
CA ILE A 45 5.02 -11.44 -6.49
C ILE A 45 3.63 -10.81 -6.51
N GLN A 46 3.02 -10.66 -5.33
CA GLN A 46 1.77 -9.93 -5.16
C GLN A 46 2.02 -8.44 -5.40
N SER A 47 2.18 -8.09 -6.67
CA SER A 47 2.30 -6.72 -7.14
C SER A 47 0.92 -6.20 -7.50
N GLY A 48 0.68 -4.92 -7.26
CA GLY A 48 -0.64 -4.35 -7.43
C GLY A 48 -0.70 -2.87 -7.09
N TYR A 49 -1.90 -2.31 -7.24
CA TYR A 49 -2.18 -0.92 -6.92
C TYR A 49 -2.75 -0.80 -5.51
N VAL A 50 -2.27 0.18 -4.76
CA VAL A 50 -2.81 0.50 -3.44
C VAL A 50 -4.16 1.21 -3.62
N ILE A 51 -5.22 0.66 -3.03
CA ILE A 51 -6.58 1.22 -3.10
C ILE A 51 -6.91 1.96 -1.81
N LYS A 52 -6.50 1.43 -0.66
CA LYS A 52 -6.83 1.97 0.65
C LYS A 52 -5.75 1.62 1.67
N VAL A 53 -5.47 2.56 2.55
CA VAL A 53 -4.53 2.39 3.68
C VAL A 53 -5.31 2.45 4.98
N GLY A 54 -4.87 1.69 5.97
CA GLY A 54 -5.36 1.80 7.33
C GLY A 54 -4.80 3.03 8.04
N PRO A 55 -5.37 3.40 9.20
CA PRO A 55 -4.98 4.58 9.96
C PRO A 55 -3.56 4.52 10.56
N GLY A 56 -2.90 3.36 10.52
CA GLY A 56 -1.56 3.18 11.10
C GLY A 56 -1.59 3.01 12.62
N TYR A 57 -0.41 3.04 13.24
CA TYR A 57 -0.27 2.99 14.69
C TYR A 57 -0.38 4.40 15.28
N PRO A 58 -1.15 4.59 16.36
CA PRO A 58 -1.14 5.87 17.06
C PRO A 58 0.26 6.07 17.64
N LEU A 59 0.95 7.10 17.16
CA LEU A 59 2.17 7.57 17.81
C LEU A 59 1.75 8.36 19.05
N PRO A 60 2.46 8.22 20.18
CA PRO A 60 2.26 9.13 21.29
C PRO A 60 2.45 10.56 20.78
N PRO A 61 1.69 11.54 21.30
CA PRO A 61 1.99 12.93 21.01
C PRO A 61 3.48 13.14 21.30
N PRO A 62 4.22 13.83 20.42
CA PRO A 62 5.60 14.17 20.73
C PRO A 62 5.56 14.87 22.08
N SER A 63 6.23 14.28 23.08
CA SER A 63 6.49 14.98 24.34
C SER A 63 7.04 16.36 23.98
N ASP A 64 6.71 17.41 24.73
CA ASP A 64 7.24 18.77 24.54
C ASP A 64 8.79 18.87 24.57
N GLU A 65 9.49 17.73 24.66
CA GLU A 65 10.93 17.53 24.50
C GLU A 65 11.42 17.63 23.03
N PHE A 66 10.53 17.85 22.05
CA PHE A 66 10.90 18.18 20.66
C PHE A 66 10.97 19.70 20.38
N GLU A 67 11.21 20.54 21.39
CA GLU A 67 11.87 21.83 21.16
C GLU A 67 13.34 21.55 20.80
N GLU A 68 13.55 21.09 19.57
CA GLU A 68 14.89 20.92 19.05
C GLU A 68 15.59 22.29 19.10
N PRO A 69 16.82 22.38 19.67
CA PRO A 69 17.45 23.65 20.06
C PRO A 69 17.74 24.64 18.90
N TRP A 70 17.47 24.23 17.66
CA TRP A 70 17.63 25.01 16.44
C TRP A 70 16.33 25.66 15.96
N LYS A 71 15.17 25.39 16.59
CA LYS A 71 13.95 26.20 16.42
C LYS A 71 14.10 27.51 17.19
N VAL A 72 15.08 28.31 16.78
CA VAL A 72 15.24 29.67 17.29
C VAL A 72 14.04 30.47 16.77
N ASN A 73 13.11 30.82 17.66
CA ASN A 73 12.04 31.78 17.37
C ASN A 73 12.68 33.13 17.04
N ASN A 74 12.97 33.34 15.75
CA ASN A 74 13.36 34.63 15.22
C ASN A 74 12.12 35.24 14.57
N GLU A 75 11.16 35.63 15.41
CA GLU A 75 10.09 36.54 15.02
C GLU A 75 10.41 37.89 15.67
N LYS A 76 10.50 38.90 14.82
CA LYS A 76 11.01 40.24 15.10
C LYS A 76 9.86 41.17 15.47
#